data_AF-A0A352SPV0-F1
#
_entry.id   AF-A0A352SPV0-F1
#
_cell.length_a   1.000
_cell.length_b   1.000
_cell.length_c   1.000
_cell.angle_alpha   90.00
_cell.angle_beta   90.00
_cell.angle_gamma   90.00
#
_symmetry.space_group_name_H-M   'P 1'
#
loop_
_entity.id
_entity.type
_entity.pdbx_description
1 polymer ?
#
loop_
_entity_poly.entity_id
_entity_poly.type
_entity_poly.pdbx_seq_one_letter_code
_entity_poly.pdbx_strand_id
1 'polypeptide(L)'
;MAGHLDRGKALSGGFAGGFFAIWVPSPIDALAKQAQMNQPAYDLPLPPAIETSRAVGVALAQAGLLHRLEAAGWLSICTSVNALNTAITDGKLAAIMHMEGAEAIDRDFVNLDMFRRAGLRSLGPVWSRPNRFGYGVPFRFPSSGDIGPGLTEDGKRLVRYCDQHG
;
A
#
# COMPACT_ATOMS: atom_id res chain seq x y z
N MET A 1 -18.38 10.78 7.61
CA MET A 1 -17.29 11.57 8.20
C MET A 1 -16.42 12.12 7.08
N ALA A 2 -15.91 13.33 7.19
CA ALA A 2 -14.90 13.83 6.26
C ALA A 2 -13.60 13.03 6.43
N GLY A 3 -12.89 12.74 5.34
CA GLY A 3 -11.59 12.05 5.39
C GLY A 3 -10.51 12.88 6.09
N HIS A 4 -9.42 12.20 6.50
CA HIS A 4 -8.32 12.83 7.24
C HIS A 4 -7.39 13.69 6.40
N LEU A 5 -7.24 13.39 5.11
CA LEU A 5 -6.30 14.07 4.22
C LEU A 5 -7.04 14.69 3.03
N ASP A 6 -6.77 15.97 2.81
CA ASP A 6 -7.06 16.71 1.58
C ASP A 6 -6.03 17.86 1.47
N ARG A 7 -6.01 18.55 0.33
CA ARG A 7 -5.05 19.63 0.07
C ARG A 7 -5.12 20.75 1.13
N GLY A 8 -6.31 21.13 1.55
CA GLY A 8 -6.50 22.22 2.54
C GLY A 8 -5.91 21.83 3.89
N LYS A 9 -6.28 20.64 4.39
CA LYS A 9 -5.77 20.09 5.64
C LYS A 9 -4.26 19.87 5.61
N ALA A 10 -3.74 19.36 4.49
CA ALA A 10 -2.31 19.11 4.33
C ALA A 10 -1.49 20.40 4.41
N LEU A 11 -1.94 21.46 3.72
CA LEU A 11 -1.32 22.78 3.78
C LEU A 11 -1.40 23.39 5.18
N SER A 12 -2.58 23.40 5.81
CA SER A 12 -2.75 24.00 7.14
C SER A 12 -2.00 23.24 8.24
N GLY A 13 -1.82 21.93 8.06
CA GLY A 13 -1.16 21.05 9.02
C GLY A 13 0.35 20.88 8.79
N GLY A 14 0.92 21.49 7.74
CA GLY A 14 2.34 21.34 7.41
C GLY A 14 2.72 19.92 6.95
N PHE A 15 1.76 19.16 6.39
CA PHE A 15 2.03 17.83 5.86
C PHE A 15 2.79 17.96 4.53
N ALA A 16 4.11 17.77 4.55
CA ALA A 16 4.97 17.94 3.39
C ALA A 16 4.84 16.79 2.35
N GLY A 17 4.34 15.63 2.76
CA GLY A 17 4.28 14.45 1.90
C GLY A 17 4.35 13.14 2.67
N GLY A 18 4.29 12.02 1.94
CA GLY A 18 4.37 10.69 2.51
C GLY A 18 4.14 9.57 1.51
N PHE A 19 3.95 8.36 2.03
CA PHE A 19 3.58 7.20 1.25
C PHE A 19 2.08 7.21 0.99
N PHE A 20 1.69 7.10 -0.28
CA PHE A 20 0.31 6.99 -0.71
C PHE A 20 0.06 5.54 -1.12
N ALA A 21 -0.65 4.82 -0.24
CA ALA A 21 -0.88 3.40 -0.38
C ALA A 21 -1.86 3.08 -1.52
N ILE A 22 -1.43 2.16 -2.38
CA ILE A 22 -2.26 1.37 -3.26
C ILE A 22 -2.63 0.12 -2.47
N TRP A 23 -3.90 0.00 -2.11
CA TRP A 23 -4.42 -1.08 -1.27
C TRP A 23 -5.67 -1.69 -1.91
N VAL A 24 -5.67 -3.01 -2.06
CA VAL A 24 -6.82 -3.74 -2.62
C VAL A 24 -7.73 -4.20 -1.46
N PRO A 25 -8.94 -3.63 -1.30
CA PRO A 25 -9.82 -3.96 -0.19
C PRO A 25 -10.39 -5.37 -0.32
N SER A 26 -10.48 -6.07 0.81
CA SER A 26 -11.33 -7.26 0.91
C SER A 26 -12.81 -6.87 0.95
N PRO A 27 -13.73 -7.74 0.50
CA PRO A 27 -15.16 -7.57 0.74
C PRO A 27 -15.47 -7.86 2.21
N ILE A 28 -15.40 -6.83 3.05
CA ILE A 28 -15.61 -6.92 4.51
C ILE A 28 -16.60 -5.86 4.98
N ASP A 29 -17.33 -6.17 6.06
CA ASP A 29 -18.08 -5.15 6.81
C ASP A 29 -17.09 -4.37 7.70
N ALA A 30 -16.70 -3.19 7.23
CA ALA A 30 -15.75 -2.34 7.92
C ALA A 30 -16.31 -1.81 9.26
N LEU A 31 -17.62 -1.55 9.36
CA LEU A 31 -18.23 -1.03 10.58
C LEU A 31 -18.28 -2.12 11.66
N ALA A 32 -18.68 -3.33 11.29
CA ALA A 32 -18.67 -4.47 12.20
C ALA A 32 -17.26 -4.79 12.71
N LYS A 33 -16.26 -4.80 11.81
CA LYS A 33 -14.85 -5.00 12.20
C LYS A 33 -14.34 -3.89 13.11
N GLN A 34 -14.67 -2.63 12.82
CA GLN A 34 -14.29 -1.52 13.69
C GLN A 34 -14.92 -1.63 15.08
N ALA A 35 -16.20 -2.01 15.18
CA ALA A 35 -16.87 -2.20 16.45
C ALA A 35 -16.22 -3.31 17.29
N GLN A 36 -15.76 -4.39 16.64
CA GLN A 36 -15.05 -5.47 17.31
C GLN A 36 -13.64 -5.03 17.77
N MET A 37 -12.92 -4.26 16.95
CA MET A 37 -11.58 -3.75 17.31
C MET A 37 -11.60 -2.68 18.42
N ASN A 38 -12.77 -2.12 18.75
CA ASN A 38 -12.93 -1.21 19.88
C ASN A 38 -13.09 -1.94 21.23
N GLN A 39 -13.14 -3.28 21.23
CA GLN A 39 -13.17 -4.06 22.46
C GLN A 39 -11.77 -4.17 23.08
N PRO A 40 -11.65 -4.34 24.42
CA PRO A 40 -10.35 -4.49 25.09
C PRO A 40 -9.51 -5.67 24.60
N ALA A 41 -10.15 -6.70 24.03
CA ALA A 41 -9.53 -7.82 23.35
C ALA A 41 -10.38 -8.26 22.16
N TYR A 42 -9.74 -8.70 21.08
CA TYR A 42 -10.40 -9.14 19.86
C TYR A 42 -9.52 -10.09 19.04
N ASP A 43 -10.16 -10.88 18.17
CA ASP A 43 -9.52 -11.73 17.18
C ASP A 43 -10.36 -11.73 15.90
N LEU A 44 -9.86 -11.08 14.85
CA LEU A 44 -10.51 -11.03 13.54
C LEU A 44 -9.88 -12.06 12.60
N PRO A 45 -10.67 -12.93 11.96
CA PRO A 45 -10.14 -13.86 10.98
C PRO A 45 -9.56 -13.10 9.80
N LEU A 46 -8.47 -13.65 9.24
CA LEU A 46 -7.90 -13.17 7.99
C LEU A 46 -8.95 -13.33 6.87
N PRO A 47 -9.12 -12.31 6.02
CA PRO A 47 -9.94 -12.46 4.82
C PRO A 47 -9.27 -13.46 3.84
N PRO A 48 -10.05 -14.04 2.91
CA PRO A 48 -9.49 -14.91 1.87
C PRO A 48 -8.54 -14.12 0.96
N ALA A 49 -7.61 -14.84 0.30
CA ALA A 49 -6.72 -14.28 -0.69
C ALA A 49 -7.49 -13.64 -1.86
N ILE A 50 -6.90 -12.62 -2.49
CA ILE A 50 -7.45 -11.99 -3.69
C ILE A 50 -6.64 -12.44 -4.90
N GLU A 51 -7.35 -12.88 -5.95
CA GLU A 51 -6.75 -13.23 -7.24
C GLU A 51 -6.04 -12.04 -7.89
N THR A 52 -4.86 -12.28 -8.45
CA THR A 52 -4.04 -11.23 -9.07
C THR A 52 -4.78 -10.49 -10.19
N SER A 53 -5.55 -11.20 -11.01
CA SER A 53 -6.35 -10.61 -12.10
C SER A 53 -7.36 -9.57 -11.61
N ARG A 54 -7.94 -9.79 -10.42
CA ARG A 54 -8.84 -8.83 -9.76
C ARG A 54 -8.07 -7.71 -9.09
N ALA A 55 -6.97 -8.01 -8.43
CA ALA A 55 -6.15 -7.04 -7.70
C ALA A 55 -5.55 -5.97 -8.63
N VAL A 56 -5.07 -6.37 -9.82
CA VAL A 56 -4.43 -5.46 -10.80
C VAL A 56 -5.36 -4.32 -11.21
N GLY A 57 -6.63 -4.59 -11.50
CA GLY A 57 -7.59 -3.55 -11.91
C GLY A 57 -7.78 -2.47 -10.84
N VAL A 58 -7.86 -2.86 -9.57
CA VAL A 58 -7.96 -1.92 -8.44
C VAL A 58 -6.67 -1.14 -8.25
N ALA A 59 -5.53 -1.82 -8.30
CA ALA A 59 -4.22 -1.20 -8.12
C ALA A 59 -3.92 -0.17 -9.22
N LEU A 60 -4.23 -0.48 -10.49
CA LEU A 60 -4.11 0.45 -11.61
C LEU A 60 -5.02 1.67 -11.46
N ALA A 61 -6.26 1.47 -10.99
CA ALA A 61 -7.18 2.58 -10.75
C ALA A 61 -6.62 3.57 -9.71
N GLN A 62 -6.05 3.06 -8.61
CA GLN A 62 -5.47 3.90 -7.55
C GLN A 62 -4.15 4.57 -7.99
N ALA A 63 -3.28 3.86 -8.71
CA ALA A 63 -2.10 4.48 -9.34
C ALA A 63 -2.50 5.60 -10.31
N GLY A 64 -3.53 5.36 -11.13
CA GLY A 64 -4.07 6.36 -12.06
C GLY A 64 -4.66 7.58 -11.33
N LEU A 65 -5.30 7.40 -10.18
CA LEU A 65 -5.75 8.53 -9.35
C LEU A 65 -4.58 9.36 -8.82
N LEU A 66 -3.48 8.72 -8.39
CA LEU A 66 -2.28 9.44 -7.95
C LEU A 66 -1.69 10.30 -9.08
N HIS A 67 -1.58 9.74 -10.29
CA HIS A 67 -1.15 10.48 -11.49
C HIS A 67 -2.10 11.63 -11.85
N ARG A 68 -3.41 11.48 -11.68
CA ARG A 68 -4.38 12.58 -11.88
C ARG A 68 -4.20 13.70 -10.85
N LEU A 69 -3.89 13.37 -9.60
CA LEU A 69 -3.58 14.36 -8.57
C LEU A 69 -2.29 15.12 -8.88
N GLU A 70 -1.27 14.43 -9.41
CA GLU A 70 -0.05 15.08 -9.91
C GLU A 70 -0.36 16.02 -11.08
N ALA A 71 -1.10 15.55 -12.09
CA ALA A 71 -1.49 16.36 -13.25
C ALA A 71 -2.34 17.60 -12.87
N ALA A 72 -3.13 17.51 -11.80
CA ALA A 72 -3.87 18.64 -11.25
C ALA A 72 -2.98 19.62 -10.45
N GLY A 73 -1.69 19.31 -10.26
CA GLY A 73 -0.72 20.13 -9.53
C GLY A 73 -0.83 20.02 -8.00
N TRP A 74 -1.49 18.98 -7.48
CA TRP A 74 -1.73 18.85 -6.03
C TRP A 74 -0.56 18.22 -5.29
N LEU A 75 0.18 17.35 -5.98
CA LEU A 75 1.32 16.62 -5.44
C LEU A 75 2.35 16.39 -6.55
N SER A 76 3.53 15.91 -6.19
CA SER A 76 4.53 15.37 -7.14
C SER A 76 4.82 13.91 -6.76
N ILE A 77 4.81 13.02 -7.74
CA ILE A 77 5.19 11.62 -7.54
C ILE A 77 6.72 11.55 -7.51
N CYS A 78 7.26 11.25 -6.34
CA CYS A 78 8.68 11.29 -6.07
C CYS A 78 9.29 9.89 -6.25
N THR A 79 10.19 9.75 -7.22
CA THR A 79 10.89 8.49 -7.51
C THR A 79 12.35 8.46 -7.07
N SER A 80 12.80 9.52 -6.39
CA SER A 80 14.12 9.67 -5.79
C SER A 80 14.08 10.64 -4.60
N VAL A 81 15.10 10.60 -3.76
CA VAL A 81 15.27 11.55 -2.64
C VAL A 81 15.36 12.99 -3.16
N ASN A 82 16.02 13.21 -4.29
CA ASN A 82 16.12 14.55 -4.87
C ASN A 82 14.74 15.07 -5.32
N ALA A 83 13.94 14.23 -5.99
CA ALA A 83 12.58 14.61 -6.39
C ALA A 83 11.69 14.91 -5.18
N LEU A 84 11.88 14.17 -4.09
CA LEU A 84 11.20 14.43 -2.81
C LEU A 84 11.58 15.80 -2.25
N ASN A 85 12.88 16.10 -2.14
CA ASN A 85 13.35 17.39 -1.64
C ASN A 85 12.87 18.55 -2.51
N THR A 86 12.94 18.42 -3.83
CA THR A 86 12.43 19.44 -4.77
C THR A 86 10.93 19.69 -4.58
N ALA A 87 10.12 18.62 -4.48
CA ALA A 87 8.68 18.77 -4.27
C ALA A 87 8.36 19.55 -2.98
N ILE A 88 9.07 19.25 -1.89
CA ILE A 88 8.92 19.94 -0.60
C ILE A 88 9.34 21.41 -0.72
N THR A 89 10.48 21.70 -1.34
CA THR A 89 10.95 23.08 -1.55
C THR A 89 10.00 23.90 -2.43
N ASP A 90 9.39 23.27 -3.44
CA ASP A 90 8.40 23.88 -4.34
C ASP A 90 7.01 24.04 -3.69
N GLY A 91 6.83 23.65 -2.43
CA GLY A 91 5.55 23.73 -1.72
C GLY A 91 4.49 22.76 -2.23
N LYS A 92 4.89 21.68 -2.91
CA LYS A 92 4.00 20.59 -3.35
C LYS A 92 4.04 19.45 -2.34
N LEU A 93 2.95 18.69 -2.26
CA LEU A 93 2.96 17.44 -1.50
C LEU A 93 3.88 16.42 -2.20
N ALA A 94 4.89 15.92 -1.50
CA ALA A 94 5.73 14.84 -1.99
C ALA A 94 5.02 13.49 -1.82
N ALA A 95 4.76 12.78 -2.91
CA ALA A 95 4.06 11.50 -2.87
C ALA A 95 4.98 10.36 -3.27
N ILE A 96 5.18 9.39 -2.37
CA ILE A 96 5.83 8.12 -2.71
C ILE A 96 4.73 7.10 -2.96
N MET A 97 4.68 6.57 -4.18
CA MET A 97 3.75 5.49 -4.50
C MET A 97 4.16 4.23 -3.73
N HIS A 98 3.25 3.74 -2.89
CA HIS A 98 3.43 2.56 -2.04
C HIS A 98 2.39 1.50 -2.42
N MET A 99 2.76 0.23 -2.43
CA MET A 99 1.83 -0.89 -2.59
C MET A 99 1.70 -1.64 -1.26
N GLU A 100 0.51 -1.63 -0.67
CA GLU A 100 0.20 -2.30 0.59
C GLU A 100 -0.46 -3.66 0.32
N GLY A 101 0.36 -4.70 0.26
CA GLY A 101 -0.02 -6.03 -0.21
C GLY A 101 0.25 -6.21 -1.70
N ALA A 102 1.00 -7.27 -2.04
CA ALA A 102 1.47 -7.54 -3.39
C ALA A 102 0.50 -8.38 -4.23
N GLU A 103 -0.81 -8.37 -3.95
CA GLU A 103 -1.78 -9.19 -4.70
C GLU A 103 -1.81 -8.86 -6.20
N ALA A 104 -1.52 -7.61 -6.56
CA ALA A 104 -1.44 -7.17 -7.95
C ALA A 104 -0.15 -7.62 -8.67
N ILE A 105 0.81 -8.23 -7.97
CA ILE A 105 2.07 -8.69 -8.54
C ILE A 105 1.96 -10.16 -8.94
N ASP A 106 2.21 -10.44 -10.22
CA ASP A 106 2.27 -11.81 -10.74
C ASP A 106 3.60 -12.49 -10.37
N ARG A 107 3.69 -13.80 -10.64
CA ARG A 107 4.85 -14.63 -10.28
C ARG A 107 6.13 -14.23 -11.02
N ASP A 108 5.97 -13.70 -12.23
CA ASP A 108 7.07 -13.38 -13.15
C ASP A 108 7.47 -11.90 -13.06
N PHE A 109 6.84 -11.16 -12.13
CA PHE A 109 7.10 -9.76 -11.82
C PHE A 109 6.84 -8.77 -12.95
N VAL A 110 6.11 -9.18 -14.00
CA VAL A 110 5.74 -8.31 -15.13
C VAL A 110 4.94 -7.10 -14.66
N ASN A 111 3.97 -7.31 -13.75
CA ASN A 111 3.20 -6.23 -13.16
C ASN A 111 4.08 -5.33 -12.28
N LEU A 112 5.04 -5.90 -11.55
CA LEU A 112 5.94 -5.11 -10.69
C LEU A 112 6.79 -4.17 -11.54
N ASP A 113 7.29 -4.61 -12.69
CA ASP A 113 8.02 -3.75 -13.63
C ASP A 113 7.17 -2.59 -14.12
N MET A 114 5.90 -2.85 -14.44
CA MET A 114 4.97 -1.80 -14.87
C MET A 114 4.65 -0.81 -13.75
N PHE A 115 4.41 -1.28 -12.53
CA PHE A 115 4.20 -0.39 -11.39
C PHE A 115 5.46 0.43 -11.06
N ARG A 116 6.66 -0.16 -11.14
CA ARG A 116 7.93 0.55 -10.98
C ARG A 116 8.10 1.64 -12.03
N ARG A 117 7.75 1.35 -13.29
CA ARG A 117 7.77 2.33 -14.39
C ARG A 117 6.73 3.44 -14.17
N ALA A 118 5.59 3.10 -13.58
CA ALA A 118 4.54 4.04 -13.18
C ALA A 118 4.88 4.86 -11.92
N GLY A 119 6.00 4.58 -11.24
CA GLY A 119 6.49 5.38 -10.11
C GLY A 119 6.52 4.69 -8.74
N LEU A 120 6.18 3.39 -8.65
CA LEU A 120 6.26 2.62 -7.41
C LEU A 120 7.68 2.62 -6.83
N ARG A 121 7.83 2.95 -5.54
CA ARG A 121 9.12 2.95 -4.82
C ARG A 121 9.05 2.33 -3.43
N SER A 122 7.91 1.73 -3.08
CA SER A 122 7.76 1.03 -1.80
C SER A 122 6.70 -0.05 -1.94
N LEU A 123 6.96 -1.23 -1.36
CA LEU A 123 6.08 -2.38 -1.45
C LEU A 123 6.12 -3.17 -0.15
N GLY A 124 4.95 -3.35 0.48
CA GLY A 124 4.73 -4.35 1.52
C GLY A 124 4.28 -5.67 0.87
N PRO A 125 5.01 -6.79 1.05
CA PRO A 125 4.63 -8.06 0.41
C PRO A 125 3.22 -8.51 0.77
N VAL A 126 2.77 -8.22 1.99
CA VAL A 126 1.47 -8.64 2.52
C VAL A 126 0.77 -7.49 3.24
N TRP A 127 -0.54 -7.41 3.07
CA TRP A 127 -1.45 -6.80 4.05
C TRP A 127 -1.84 -7.87 5.09
N SER A 128 -2.74 -7.59 6.04
CA SER A 128 -3.39 -8.56 6.94
C SER A 128 -4.32 -9.54 6.19
N ARG A 129 -3.76 -10.27 5.22
CA ARG A 129 -4.38 -11.22 4.30
C ARG A 129 -3.28 -12.08 3.67
N PRO A 130 -3.49 -13.39 3.47
CA PRO A 130 -2.52 -14.22 2.74
C PRO A 130 -2.51 -13.89 1.25
N ASN A 131 -1.34 -14.03 0.63
CA ASN A 131 -1.19 -14.01 -0.82
C ASN A 131 -0.07 -14.96 -1.26
N ARG A 132 0.28 -14.96 -2.56
CA ARG A 132 1.36 -15.77 -3.14
C ARG A 132 2.70 -15.64 -2.40
N PHE A 133 2.99 -14.46 -1.85
CA PHE A 133 4.30 -14.09 -1.33
C PHE A 133 4.44 -14.35 0.17
N GLY A 134 3.34 -14.49 0.91
CA GLY A 134 3.40 -14.79 2.33
C GLY A 134 2.08 -14.60 3.07
N TYR A 135 2.19 -14.50 4.38
CA TYR A 135 1.06 -14.44 5.31
C TYR A 135 1.17 -13.20 6.20
N GLY A 136 0.19 -12.30 6.11
CA GLY A 136 0.07 -11.18 7.04
C GLY A 136 -0.61 -11.55 8.35
N VAL A 137 -0.41 -10.70 9.36
CA VAL A 137 -0.97 -10.90 10.70
C VAL A 137 -2.47 -10.61 10.75
N PRO A 138 -3.28 -11.37 11.51
CA PRO A 138 -4.66 -10.98 11.78
C PRO A 138 -4.70 -9.74 12.66
N PHE A 139 -5.82 -9.02 12.63
CA PHE A 139 -6.10 -8.02 13.65
C PHE A 139 -6.51 -8.75 14.92
N ARG A 140 -5.57 -8.90 15.85
CA ARG A 140 -5.76 -9.59 17.13
C ARG A 140 -5.06 -8.83 18.25
N PHE A 141 -5.73 -8.67 19.39
CA PHE A 141 -5.16 -8.06 20.58
C PHE A 141 -5.71 -8.71 21.87
N PRO A 142 -4.86 -9.01 22.87
CA PRO A 142 -3.40 -9.07 22.79
C PRO A 142 -2.93 -10.26 21.94
N SER A 143 -1.77 -10.13 21.28
CA SER A 143 -1.16 -11.18 20.46
C SER A 143 0.32 -10.89 20.23
N SER A 144 1.11 -11.93 19.95
CA SER A 144 2.43 -11.75 19.31
C SER A 144 2.26 -11.54 17.80
N GLY A 145 3.35 -11.19 17.11
CA GLY A 145 3.41 -11.15 15.64
C GLY A 145 3.73 -12.50 14.98
N ASP A 146 4.00 -13.54 15.76
CA ASP A 146 4.29 -14.88 15.27
C ASP A 146 2.98 -15.67 15.11
N ILE A 147 2.40 -15.60 13.92
CA ILE A 147 1.02 -16.06 13.62
C ILE A 147 0.92 -16.97 12.41
N GLY A 148 2.04 -17.29 11.77
CA GLY A 148 2.03 -17.99 10.49
C GLY A 148 3.43 -18.21 9.93
N PRO A 149 3.53 -18.90 8.78
CA PRO A 149 4.79 -19.45 8.28
C PRO A 149 5.72 -18.41 7.63
N GLY A 150 5.36 -17.13 7.58
CA GLY A 150 6.19 -16.06 7.04
C GLY A 150 6.15 -15.94 5.51
N LEU A 151 7.31 -15.77 4.86
CA LEU A 151 7.41 -15.65 3.40
C LEU A 151 7.40 -17.02 2.72
N THR A 152 6.73 -17.10 1.58
CA THR A 152 6.87 -18.24 0.65
C THR A 152 8.17 -18.16 -0.14
N GLU A 153 8.49 -19.18 -0.95
CA GLU A 153 9.62 -19.09 -1.89
C GLU A 153 9.46 -17.97 -2.92
N ASP A 154 8.23 -17.74 -3.40
CA ASP A 154 7.93 -16.59 -4.26
C ASP A 154 8.11 -15.27 -3.49
N GLY A 155 7.77 -15.22 -2.19
CA GLY A 155 8.04 -14.05 -1.33
C GLY A 155 9.53 -13.74 -1.17
N LYS A 156 10.35 -14.78 -0.96
CA LYS A 156 11.81 -14.62 -0.93
C LYS A 156 12.36 -14.15 -2.29
N ARG A 157 11.80 -14.63 -3.41
CA ARG A 157 12.12 -14.12 -4.75
C ARG A 157 11.76 -12.65 -4.90
N LEU A 158 10.59 -12.24 -4.41
CA LEU A 158 10.14 -10.84 -4.44
C LEU A 158 11.09 -9.92 -3.67
N VAL A 159 11.53 -10.33 -2.47
CA VAL A 159 12.51 -9.56 -1.68
C VAL A 159 13.80 -9.36 -2.47
N ARG A 160 14.37 -10.42 -3.06
CA ARG A 160 15.58 -10.31 -3.89
C ARG A 160 15.36 -9.43 -5.12
N TYR A 161 14.19 -9.53 -5.74
CA TYR A 161 13.84 -8.71 -6.88
C TYR A 161 13.80 -7.23 -6.52
N CYS A 162 13.13 -6.88 -5.41
CA CYS A 162 13.09 -5.52 -4.90
C CYS A 162 14.50 -4.99 -4.57
N ASP A 163 15.33 -5.77 -3.88
CA ASP A 163 16.70 -5.39 -3.51
C ASP A 163 17.58 -5.09 -4.75
N GLN A 164 17.46 -5.91 -5.79
CA GLN A 164 18.24 -5.73 -7.03
C GLN A 164 17.80 -4.52 -7.87
N HIS A 165 16.55 -4.08 -7.72
CA HIS A 165 15.99 -3.04 -8.55
C HIS A 165 15.79 -1.72 -7.79
N GLY A 166 15.92 -1.69 -6.47
CA GLY A 166 15.96 -0.47 -5.65
C GLY A 166 14.60 -0.01 -5.13
#